data_AF-A0A8X6MRG0-F1
#
_entry.id   AF-A0A8X6MRG0-F1
#
_cell.length_a   1.000
_cell.length_b   1.000
_cell.length_c   1.000
_cell.angle_alpha   90.00
_cell.angle_beta   90.00
_cell.angle_gamma   90.00
#
_symmetry.space_group_name_H-M   'P 1'
#
loop_
_entity.id
_entity.type
_entity.pdbx_description
1 polymer ?
#
loop_
_entity_poly.entity_id
_entity_poly.type
_entity_poly.pdbx_seq_one_letter_code
_entity_poly.pdbx_strand_id
1 'polypeptide(L)'
;METEEEAFYIMLQEALKNFNETDEFREFKNYFEHVYCKRTEAWAYCHRKWLGINTNMHIESMHRTIKYVYLQGKKVKRLDRALFYLMKFVRDRVFDRLICLEKGKISSKIAQLRKRHKVVQKLTSLCIRKNEEECRNLNEINSAVPEDEGLSVHSPIVDEEEMVICEDRKFL
;
A
#
# COMPACT_ATOMS: atom_id res chain seq x y z
N MET A 1 6.42 -1.89 -17.82
CA MET A 1 6.43 -0.82 -18.84
C MET A 1 7.89 -0.63 -19.20
N GLU A 2 8.23 -0.77 -20.48
CA GLU A 2 9.63 -0.71 -20.90
C GLU A 2 10.23 0.67 -20.67
N THR A 3 11.45 0.68 -20.12
CA THR A 3 12.23 1.87 -19.83
C THR A 3 13.22 2.19 -20.93
N GLU A 4 13.72 1.16 -21.62
CA GLU A 4 14.68 1.30 -22.71
C GLU A 4 13.96 1.58 -24.02
N GLU A 5 14.41 2.62 -24.71
CA GLU A 5 13.80 3.11 -25.94
C GLU A 5 13.94 2.09 -27.09
N GLU A 6 15.12 1.49 -27.22
CA GLU A 6 15.39 0.49 -28.27
C GLU A 6 14.54 -0.77 -28.09
N ALA A 7 14.45 -1.28 -26.86
CA ALA A 7 13.61 -2.42 -26.52
C ALA A 7 12.12 -2.13 -26.80
N PHE A 8 11.66 -0.92 -26.50
CA PHE A 8 10.30 -0.48 -26.81
C PHE A 8 10.02 -0.49 -28.32
N TYR A 9 10.93 0.02 -29.15
CA TYR A 9 10.73 0.03 -30.60
C TYR A 9 10.71 -1.39 -31.19
N ILE A 10 11.56 -2.30 -30.70
CA ILE A 10 11.53 -3.71 -31.11
C ILE A 10 10.17 -4.33 -30.81
N MET A 11 9.68 -4.18 -29.58
CA MET A 11 8.36 -4.70 -29.17
C MET A 11 7.21 -4.06 -29.95
N LEU A 12 7.30 -2.77 -30.27
CA LEU A 12 6.30 -2.06 -31.06
C LEU A 12 6.20 -2.61 -32.49
N GLN A 13 7.35 -2.88 -33.13
CA GLN A 13 7.39 -3.47 -34.46
C GLN A 13 6.85 -4.90 -34.48
N GLU A 14 7.17 -5.70 -33.47
CA GLU A 14 6.64 -7.06 -33.32
C GLU A 14 5.11 -7.04 -33.12
N ALA A 15 4.58 -6.14 -32.29
CA ALA A 15 3.15 -5.98 -32.10
C ALA A 15 2.42 -5.56 -33.40
N LEU A 16 2.97 -4.61 -34.16
CA LEU A 16 2.41 -4.20 -35.46
C LEU A 16 2.44 -5.33 -36.49
N LYS A 17 3.45 -6.20 -36.43
CA LYS A 17 3.54 -7.39 -37.28
C LYS A 17 2.44 -8.39 -36.92
N ASN A 18 2.24 -8.66 -35.64
CA ASN A 18 1.20 -9.58 -35.16
C ASN A 18 -0.21 -9.10 -35.52
N PHE A 19 -0.45 -7.78 -35.58
CA PHE A 19 -1.73 -7.24 -36.06
C PHE A 19 -2.00 -7.48 -37.55
N ASN A 20 -1.00 -7.82 -38.36
CA ASN A 20 -1.23 -8.18 -39.77
C ASN A 20 -1.77 -9.60 -39.94
N GLU A 21 -1.64 -10.46 -38.93
CA GLU A 21 -2.03 -11.87 -39.02
C GLU A 21 -3.54 -12.09 -38.82
N THR A 22 -4.27 -11.08 -38.35
CA THR A 22 -5.71 -11.17 -38.07
C THR A 22 -6.46 -10.02 -38.73
N ASP A 23 -7.42 -10.33 -39.61
CA ASP A 23 -8.21 -9.35 -40.37
C ASP A 23 -8.99 -8.38 -39.45
N GLU A 24 -9.38 -8.84 -38.26
CA GLU A 24 -10.10 -8.07 -37.23
C GLU A 24 -9.32 -6.85 -36.72
N PHE A 25 -7.98 -6.88 -36.76
CA PHE A 25 -7.15 -5.78 -36.24
C PHE A 25 -6.68 -4.81 -37.33
N ARG A 26 -7.03 -5.02 -38.60
CA ARG A 26 -6.52 -4.20 -39.71
C ARG A 26 -6.86 -2.72 -39.57
N GLU A 27 -8.11 -2.39 -39.22
CA GLU A 27 -8.54 -1.00 -39.02
C GLU A 27 -7.87 -0.37 -37.80
N PHE A 28 -7.81 -1.11 -36.69
CA PHE A 28 -7.14 -0.66 -35.48
C PHE A 28 -5.65 -0.41 -35.71
N LYS A 29 -4.97 -1.32 -36.42
CA LYS A 29 -3.55 -1.19 -36.78
C LYS A 29 -3.32 0.09 -37.57
N ASN A 30 -4.08 0.32 -38.64
CA ASN A 30 -3.92 1.52 -39.47
C ASN A 30 -4.09 2.80 -38.64
N TYR A 31 -5.10 2.83 -37.77
CA TYR A 31 -5.29 3.94 -36.85
C TYR A 31 -4.14 4.10 -35.86
N PHE A 32 -3.72 3.01 -35.22
CA PHE A 32 -2.66 3.00 -34.22
C PHE A 32 -1.30 3.43 -34.81
N GLU A 33 -0.96 2.91 -35.98
CA GLU A 33 0.27 3.22 -36.70
C GLU A 33 0.30 4.69 -37.16
N HIS A 34 -0.80 5.20 -37.70
CA HIS A 34 -0.84 6.58 -38.18
C HIS A 34 -0.96 7.64 -37.06
N VAL A 35 -1.61 7.31 -35.95
CA VAL A 35 -1.91 8.27 -34.88
C VAL A 35 -0.94 8.15 -33.70
N TYR A 36 -0.72 6.93 -33.20
CA TYR A 36 0.04 6.70 -31.97
C TYR A 36 1.52 6.44 -32.24
N CYS A 37 1.89 5.63 -33.22
CA CYS A 37 3.30 5.32 -33.49
C CYS A 37 4.12 6.55 -33.91
N LYS A 38 3.49 7.58 -34.49
CA LYS A 38 4.15 8.85 -34.83
C LYS A 38 4.36 9.78 -33.63
N ARG A 39 3.80 9.46 -32.46
CA ARG A 39 3.79 10.32 -31.27
C ARG A 39 4.23 9.55 -30.02
N THR A 40 5.12 8.57 -30.18
CA THR A 40 5.63 7.73 -29.09
C THR A 40 6.18 8.56 -27.94
N GLU A 41 6.83 9.69 -28.21
CA GLU A 41 7.30 10.64 -27.20
C GLU A 41 6.20 11.16 -26.26
N ALA A 42 4.96 11.28 -26.74
CA ALA A 42 3.84 11.81 -25.96
C ALA A 42 3.24 10.79 -24.97
N TRP A 43 3.34 9.49 -25.28
CA TRP A 43 2.62 8.46 -24.52
C TRP A 43 3.46 7.30 -24.02
N ALA A 44 4.54 6.94 -24.71
CA ALA A 44 5.38 5.80 -24.34
C ALA A 44 6.16 6.08 -23.06
N TYR A 45 6.30 5.04 -22.23
CA TYR A 45 6.92 5.17 -20.91
C TYR A 45 8.43 5.42 -20.99
N CYS A 46 9.13 4.80 -21.95
CA CYS A 46 10.57 4.99 -22.20
C CYS A 46 10.94 6.47 -22.48
N HIS A 47 10.00 7.25 -23.05
CA HIS A 47 10.17 8.67 -23.34
C HIS A 47 9.81 9.58 -22.15
N ARG A 48 9.07 9.07 -21.16
CA ARG A 48 8.63 9.79 -19.95
C ARG A 48 9.71 9.84 -18.87
N LYS A 49 10.91 10.26 -19.26
CA LYS A 49 12.06 10.40 -18.36
C LYS A 49 11.76 11.51 -17.33
N TRP A 50 12.23 11.33 -16.10
CA TRP A 50 12.17 12.33 -15.01
C TRP A 50 10.79 12.65 -14.39
N LEU A 51 9.69 12.05 -14.86
CA LEU A 51 8.37 12.34 -14.28
C LEU A 51 8.19 11.78 -12.87
N GLY A 52 8.99 10.80 -12.45
CA GLY A 52 9.00 10.23 -11.07
C GLY A 52 7.65 9.67 -10.59
N ILE A 53 6.62 9.69 -11.44
CA ILE A 53 5.22 9.48 -11.10
C ILE A 53 4.58 8.69 -12.23
N ASN A 54 4.13 7.49 -11.92
CA ASN A 54 3.25 6.73 -12.80
C ASN A 54 1.83 7.30 -12.66
N THR A 55 1.45 8.22 -13.54
CA THR A 55 0.14 8.87 -13.54
C THR A 55 -1.01 7.90 -13.77
N ASN A 56 -0.76 6.76 -14.44
CA ASN A 56 -1.79 5.78 -14.74
C ASN A 56 -2.40 5.21 -13.45
N MET A 57 -1.56 4.88 -12.46
CA MET A 57 -2.03 4.40 -11.16
C MET A 57 -2.92 5.42 -10.44
N HIS A 58 -2.56 6.70 -10.52
CA HIS A 58 -3.34 7.76 -9.88
C HIS A 58 -4.67 8.00 -10.59
N ILE A 59 -4.68 7.96 -11.93
CA ILE A 59 -5.89 8.11 -12.73
C ILE A 59 -6.82 6.91 -12.53
N GLU A 60 -6.30 5.68 -12.52
CA GLU A 60 -7.08 4.47 -12.27
C GLU A 60 -7.69 4.49 -10.86
N SER A 61 -6.92 4.85 -9.84
CA SER A 61 -7.42 4.99 -8.47
C SER A 61 -8.51 6.06 -8.37
N MET A 62 -8.32 7.22 -9.01
CA MET A 62 -9.33 8.27 -9.10
C MET A 62 -10.61 7.75 -9.76
N HIS A 63 -10.48 7.11 -10.93
CA HIS A 63 -11.62 6.59 -11.68
C HIS A 63 -12.38 5.52 -10.87
N ARG A 64 -11.66 4.61 -10.21
CA ARG A 64 -12.26 3.58 -9.33
C ARG A 64 -13.03 4.23 -8.18
N THR A 65 -12.44 5.22 -7.54
CA THR A 65 -13.08 5.97 -6.45
C THR A 65 -14.38 6.61 -6.94
N ILE A 66 -14.35 7.33 -8.05
CA ILE A 66 -15.56 7.95 -8.62
C ILE A 66 -16.61 6.89 -8.95
N LYS A 67 -16.21 5.81 -9.65
CA LYS A 67 -17.13 4.76 -10.08
C LYS A 67 -17.79 4.03 -8.91
N TYR A 68 -17.03 3.60 -7.91
CA TYR A 68 -17.55 2.72 -6.87
C TYR A 68 -17.97 3.44 -5.59
N VAL A 69 -17.30 4.53 -5.21
CA VAL A 69 -17.62 5.29 -3.98
C VAL A 69 -18.72 6.33 -4.25
N TYR A 70 -18.58 7.12 -5.31
CA TYR A 70 -19.53 8.21 -5.58
C TYR A 70 -20.73 7.75 -6.41
N LEU A 71 -20.50 6.92 -7.43
CA LEU A 71 -21.53 6.45 -8.35
C LEU A 71 -22.12 5.08 -7.98
N GLN A 72 -21.56 4.39 -6.98
CA GLN A 72 -22.02 3.07 -6.54
C GLN A 72 -22.08 2.03 -7.69
N GLY A 73 -21.16 2.12 -8.64
CA GLY A 73 -21.11 1.28 -9.84
C GLY A 73 -22.15 1.61 -10.91
N LYS A 74 -23.05 2.58 -10.68
CA LYS A 74 -24.12 2.94 -11.62
C LYS A 74 -23.59 3.81 -12.76
N LYS A 75 -24.07 3.54 -13.98
CA LYS A 75 -23.78 4.39 -15.14
C LYS A 75 -24.55 5.70 -15.05
N VAL A 76 -23.84 6.82 -15.16
CA VAL A 76 -24.46 8.14 -15.18
C VAL A 76 -24.88 8.48 -16.61
N LYS A 77 -26.19 8.66 -16.83
CA LYS A 77 -26.73 9.03 -18.16
C LYS A 77 -26.72 10.52 -18.43
N ARG A 78 -26.74 11.35 -17.37
CA ARG A 78 -26.81 12.82 -17.49
C ARG A 78 -25.51 13.47 -17.03
N LEU A 79 -25.00 14.38 -17.84
CA LEU A 79 -23.71 15.03 -17.62
C LEU A 79 -23.69 15.91 -16.36
N ASP A 80 -24.79 16.59 -16.02
CA ASP A 80 -24.92 17.41 -14.81
C ASP A 80 -24.68 16.60 -13.53
N ARG A 81 -25.20 15.37 -13.49
CA ARG A 81 -24.97 14.45 -12.37
C ARG A 81 -23.51 14.02 -12.29
N ALA A 82 -22.88 13.72 -13.43
CA ALA A 82 -21.46 13.36 -13.46
C ALA A 82 -20.59 14.50 -12.92
N LEU A 83 -20.88 15.73 -13.35
CA LEU A 83 -20.17 16.92 -12.88
C LEU A 83 -20.35 17.13 -11.37
N PHE A 84 -21.56 16.97 -10.85
CA PHE A 84 -21.83 17.06 -9.41
C PHE A 84 -20.96 16.09 -8.60
N TYR A 85 -20.86 14.83 -9.01
CA TYR A 85 -20.03 13.83 -8.31
C TYR A 85 -18.54 14.13 -8.45
N LEU A 86 -18.08 14.63 -9.59
CA LEU A 86 -16.70 15.04 -9.78
C LEU A 86 -16.34 16.22 -8.86
N MET A 87 -17.22 17.23 -8.77
CA MET A 87 -17.04 18.36 -7.86
C MET A 87 -17.03 17.91 -6.39
N LYS A 88 -17.89 16.96 -6.02
CA LYS A 88 -17.90 16.36 -4.68
C LYS A 88 -16.58 15.64 -4.39
N PHE A 89 -16.08 14.84 -5.33
CA PHE A 89 -14.78 14.18 -5.21
C PHE A 89 -13.64 15.18 -4.99
N VAL A 90 -13.57 16.25 -5.80
CA VAL A 90 -12.54 17.29 -5.64
C VAL A 90 -12.63 17.94 -4.26
N ARG A 91 -13.84 18.28 -3.81
CA ARG A 91 -14.07 18.84 -2.47
C ARG A 91 -13.52 17.93 -1.38
N ASP A 92 -13.87 16.65 -1.41
CA ASP A 92 -13.45 15.68 -0.40
C ASP A 92 -11.92 15.53 -0.41
N ARG A 93 -11.26 15.53 -1.58
CA ARG A 93 -9.78 15.49 -1.67
C ARG A 93 -9.11 16.72 -1.08
N VAL A 94 -9.69 17.90 -1.25
CA VAL A 94 -9.18 19.14 -0.64
C VAL A 94 -9.31 19.07 0.88
N PHE A 95 -10.45 18.58 1.39
CA PHE A 95 -10.62 18.36 2.83
C PHE A 95 -9.67 17.30 3.40
N ASP A 96 -9.50 16.16 2.73
CA ASP A 96 -8.52 15.13 3.11
C ASP A 96 -7.11 15.73 3.22
N ARG A 97 -6.75 16.60 2.27
CA ARG A 97 -5.46 17.28 2.27
C ARG A 97 -5.34 18.24 3.44
N LEU A 98 -6.37 19.05 3.72
CA LEU A 98 -6.39 19.97 4.85
C LEU A 98 -6.24 19.21 6.18
N ILE A 99 -6.97 18.10 6.34
CA ILE A 99 -6.85 17.22 7.51
C ILE A 99 -5.41 16.68 7.64
N CYS A 100 -4.81 16.22 6.54
CA CYS A 100 -3.43 15.73 6.55
C CYS A 100 -2.39 16.81 6.87
N LEU A 101 -2.64 18.06 6.47
CA LEU A 101 -1.76 19.18 6.80
C LEU A 101 -1.82 19.50 8.29
N GLU A 102 -3.03 19.54 8.86
CA GLU A 102 -3.24 19.87 10.27
C GLU A 102 -2.80 18.74 11.21
N LYS A 103 -3.24 17.50 10.95
CA LYS A 103 -3.02 16.35 11.85
C LYS A 103 -1.77 15.54 11.52
N GLY A 104 -1.08 15.88 10.42
CA GLY A 104 -0.04 15.07 9.81
C GLY A 104 -0.60 13.84 9.06
N LYS A 105 0.23 13.22 8.21
CA LYS A 105 -0.14 11.97 7.52
C LYS A 105 -0.26 10.83 8.52
N ILE A 106 -1.33 10.04 8.45
CA ILE A 106 -1.48 8.82 9.27
C ILE A 106 -0.28 7.87 9.07
N SER A 107 0.27 7.81 7.87
CA SER A 107 1.47 7.02 7.57
C SER A 107 2.68 7.40 8.41
N SER A 108 2.84 8.67 8.79
CA SER A 108 3.94 9.09 9.68
C SER A 108 3.69 8.60 11.11
N LYS A 109 2.45 8.68 11.60
CA LYS A 109 2.06 8.14 12.91
C LYS A 109 2.28 6.62 12.97
N ILE A 110 1.83 5.87 11.95
CA ILE A 110 2.04 4.42 11.87
C ILE A 110 3.53 4.08 11.76
N ALA A 111 4.33 4.83 11.01
CA ALA A 111 5.77 4.62 10.92
C ALA A 111 6.47 4.82 12.28
N GLN A 112 6.07 5.85 13.03
CA GLN A 112 6.56 6.07 14.40
C GLN A 112 6.14 4.94 15.35
N LEU A 113 4.90 4.47 15.23
CA LEU A 113 4.38 3.35 16.02
C LEU A 113 5.17 2.06 15.75
N ARG A 114 5.40 1.75 14.47
CA ARG A 114 6.26 0.61 14.05
C ARG A 114 7.69 0.76 14.57
N LYS A 115 8.26 1.97 14.55
CA LYS A 115 9.59 2.23 15.10
C LYS A 115 9.64 1.94 16.61
N ARG A 116 8.67 2.45 17.37
CA ARG A 116 8.56 2.20 18.83
C ARG A 116 8.38 0.71 19.13
N HIS A 117 7.50 0.04 18.39
CA HIS A 117 7.27 -1.39 18.54
C HIS A 117 8.55 -2.21 18.37
N LYS A 118 9.36 -1.92 17.33
CA LYS A 118 10.66 -2.58 17.13
C LYS A 118 11.66 -2.33 18.26
N VAL A 119 11.64 -1.15 18.87
CA VAL A 119 12.50 -0.84 20.03
C VAL A 119 12.08 -1.67 21.24
N VAL A 120 10.78 -1.70 21.54
CA VAL A 120 10.24 -2.50 22.65
C VAL A 120 10.55 -3.98 22.43
N GLN A 121 10.31 -4.51 21.22
CA GLN A 121 10.61 -5.91 20.89
C GLN A 121 12.08 -6.28 21.13
N LYS A 122 13.01 -5.37 20.79
CA LYS A 122 14.45 -5.56 21.08
C LYS A 122 14.73 -5.54 22.59
N LEU A 123 14.15 -4.58 23.32
CA LEU A 123 14.32 -4.48 24.78
C LEU A 123 13.77 -5.70 25.50
N THR A 124 12.58 -6.19 25.14
CA THR A 124 12.01 -7.43 25.67
C THR A 124 12.95 -8.62 25.45
N SER A 125 13.54 -8.75 24.26
CA SER A 125 14.52 -9.81 23.98
C SER A 125 15.83 -9.69 24.78
N LEU A 126 16.16 -8.50 25.29
CA LEU A 126 17.33 -8.25 26.13
C LEU A 126 16.99 -8.50 27.61
N CYS A 127 15.80 -8.10 28.06
CA CYS A 127 15.33 -8.35 29.43
C CYS A 127 15.12 -9.85 29.68
N ILE A 128 14.59 -10.61 28.70
CA ILE A 128 14.47 -12.07 28.82
C ILE A 128 15.86 -12.71 28.95
N ARG A 129 16.85 -12.28 28.16
CA ARG A 129 18.22 -12.79 28.24
C ARG A 129 18.90 -12.50 29.58
N LYS A 130 18.73 -11.28 30.13
CA LYS A 130 19.23 -10.92 31.46
C LYS A 130 18.57 -11.74 32.56
N ASN A 131 17.25 -11.94 32.48
CA ASN A 131 16.53 -12.78 33.42
C ASN A 131 17.00 -14.25 33.35
N GLU A 132 17.35 -14.77 32.17
CA GLU A 132 17.91 -16.13 32.04
C GLU A 132 19.32 -16.27 32.64
N GLU A 133 20.18 -15.24 32.53
CA GLU A 133 21.50 -15.22 33.18
C GLU A 133 21.39 -15.05 34.70
N GLU A 134 20.47 -14.18 35.17
CA GLU A 134 20.18 -14.01 36.60
C GLU A 134 19.56 -15.28 37.21
N CYS A 135 18.65 -15.96 36.52
CA CYS A 135 18.08 -17.24 36.95
C CYS A 135 19.11 -18.37 36.97
N ARG A 136 20.10 -18.38 36.06
CA ARG A 136 21.21 -19.35 36.11
C ARG A 136 22.12 -19.11 37.31
N ASN A 137 22.47 -17.85 37.58
CA ASN A 137 23.30 -17.49 38.73
C ASN A 137 22.60 -17.80 40.07
N LEU A 138 21.28 -17.63 40.16
CA LEU A 138 20.50 -18.01 41.35
C LEU A 138 20.44 -19.53 41.56
N ASN A 139 20.37 -20.32 40.49
CA ASN A 139 20.39 -21.79 40.59
C ASN A 139 21.76 -22.35 40.99
N GLU A 140 22.87 -21.71 40.59
CA GLU A 140 24.20 -22.03 41.12
C GLU A 140 24.30 -21.77 42.62
N ILE A 141 23.76 -20.64 43.11
CA ILE A 141 23.75 -20.30 44.53
C ILE A 141 22.85 -21.25 45.36
N ASN A 142 21.69 -21.63 44.82
CA ASN A 142 20.73 -22.51 45.52
C ASN A 142 21.13 -23.99 45.54
N SER A 143 22.05 -24.43 44.66
CA SER A 143 22.62 -25.79 44.71
C SER A 143 23.61 -26.04 45.86
N ALA A 144 23.94 -24.99 46.62
CA ALA A 144 24.88 -25.05 47.74
C ALA A 144 24.21 -25.04 49.13
N VAL A 145 22.88 -25.08 49.22
CA VAL A 145 22.15 -25.02 50.51
C VAL A 145 21.23 -26.26 50.65
N PRO A 146 21.29 -27.01 51.77
CA PRO A 146 20.42 -28.17 51.99
C PRO A 146 18.97 -27.74 52.20
N GLU A 147 18.05 -28.49 51.60
CA GLU A 147 16.59 -28.30 51.65
C GLU A 147 16.07 -28.38 53.10
N ASP A 148 15.28 -27.38 53.52
CA ASP A 148 14.26 -27.59 54.55
C ASP A 148 13.00 -26.71 54.34
N GLU A 149 11.87 -27.41 54.47
CA GLU A 149 10.44 -27.11 54.56
C GLU A 149 9.81 -25.76 54.09
N GLY A 150 8.93 -25.88 53.07
CA GLY A 150 7.49 -25.55 53.16
C GLY A 150 7.01 -24.08 53.15
N LEU A 151 6.37 -23.66 52.06
CA LEU A 151 5.04 -22.99 52.11
C LEU A 151 4.35 -22.85 50.74
N SER A 152 3.02 -22.92 50.77
CA SER A 152 2.05 -23.02 49.68
C SER A 152 1.74 -21.69 48.94
N VAL A 153 1.75 -21.78 47.60
CA VAL A 153 0.85 -21.21 46.57
C VAL A 153 0.19 -19.84 46.80
N HIS A 154 0.42 -18.91 45.85
CA HIS A 154 -0.68 -18.21 45.17
C HIS A 154 -0.29 -17.75 43.76
N SER A 155 -1.05 -18.22 42.75
CA SER A 155 -1.11 -17.62 41.42
C SER A 155 -2.35 -16.71 41.34
N PRO A 156 -2.27 -15.51 40.72
CA PRO A 156 -3.47 -14.78 40.32
C PRO A 156 -3.80 -15.01 38.83
N ILE A 157 -5.10 -15.09 38.60
CA ILE A 157 -5.86 -15.36 37.38
C ILE A 157 -6.33 -14.01 36.79
N VAL A 158 -6.18 -13.87 35.46
CA VAL A 158 -6.75 -12.97 34.40
C VAL A 158 -7.16 -11.50 34.67
N ASP A 159 -6.96 -10.67 33.64
CA ASP A 159 -8.09 -10.02 32.94
C ASP A 159 -7.76 -9.77 31.45
N GLU A 160 -8.58 -10.37 30.57
CA GLU A 160 -8.65 -10.11 29.13
C GLU A 160 -9.59 -8.93 28.90
N GLU A 161 -9.11 -7.85 28.29
CA GLU A 161 -9.98 -6.86 27.65
C GLU A 161 -9.83 -6.94 26.12
N GLU A 162 -10.91 -7.33 25.48
CA GLU A 162 -11.12 -7.34 24.03
C GLU A 162 -10.93 -5.94 23.44
N MET A 163 -9.90 -5.77 22.59
CA MET A 163 -9.81 -4.62 21.71
C MET A 163 -10.44 -4.98 20.37
N VAL A 164 -11.66 -4.50 20.15
CA VAL A 164 -12.33 -4.52 18.84
C VAL A 164 -11.52 -3.68 17.85
N ILE A 165 -10.76 -4.34 16.98
CA ILE A 165 -10.06 -3.69 15.88
C ILE A 165 -11.06 -3.51 14.73
N CYS A 166 -11.48 -2.27 14.47
CA CYS A 166 -12.16 -1.91 13.24
C CYS A 166 -11.26 -2.28 12.04
N GLU A 167 -11.74 -3.25 11.25
CA GLU A 167 -11.05 -3.74 10.07
C GLU A 167 -10.68 -2.64 9.08
N ASP A 168 -9.46 -2.80 8.57
CA ASP A 168 -8.86 -2.07 7.48
C ASP A 168 -9.83 -1.85 6.29
N ARG A 169 -10.24 -0.59 6.07
CA ARG A 169 -10.48 -0.12 4.70
C ARG A 169 -9.14 0.01 4.00
N LYS A 170 -8.59 -1.13 3.61
CA LYS A 170 -7.62 -1.20 2.52
C LYS A 170 -8.30 -0.59 1.31
N PHE A 171 -7.70 0.49 0.83
CA PHE A 171 -7.94 1.06 -0.48
C PHE A 171 -7.86 -0.08 -1.51
N LEU A 172 -9.01 -0.53 -1.96
CA LEU A 172 -9.20 -1.17 -3.25
C LEU A 172 -9.91 -0.14 -4.12
#